data_AF-A0A3D9MQV4-F1
#
_entry.id   AF-A0A3D9MQV4-F1
#
_cell.length_a   1.000
_cell.length_b   1.000
_cell.length_c   1.000
_cell.angle_alpha   90.00
_cell.angle_beta   90.00
_cell.angle_gamma   90.00
#
_symmetry.space_group_name_H-M   'P 1'
#
loop_
_entity.id
_entity.type
_entity.pdbx_description
1 polymer ?
#
loop_
_entity_poly.entity_id
_entity_poly.type
_entity_poly.pdbx_seq_one_letter_code
_entity_poly.pdbx_strand_id
1 'polypeptide(L)' 'MPGANDSMRMSAAGYAALRFNEGVVMRYYTDAPANGNCTWGIGTLAH' A
#
# COMPACT_ATOMS: atom_id res chain seq x y z
N MET A 1 18.47 5.94 17.38
CA MET A 1 17.61 5.01 18.15
C MET A 1 16.74 4.27 17.15
N PRO A 2 16.54 2.94 17.27
CA PRO A 2 15.55 2.23 16.47
C PRO A 2 14.16 2.82 16.71
N GLY A 3 13.33 2.89 15.66
CA GLY A 3 11.94 3.27 15.75
C GLY A 3 11.15 2.24 16.56
N ALA A 4 10.10 2.69 17.25
CA ALA A 4 9.28 1.85 18.14
C ALA A 4 8.68 0.61 17.45
N ASN A 5 8.55 0.65 16.12
CA ASN A 5 7.89 -0.38 15.33
C ASN A 5 8.83 -1.11 14.36
N ASP A 6 10.14 -0.90 14.45
CA ASP A 6 11.10 -1.45 13.47
C ASP A 6 11.10 -3.00 13.44
N SER A 7 10.72 -3.65 14.54
CA SER A 7 10.58 -5.10 14.65
C SER A 7 9.19 -5.61 14.29
N MET A 8 8.20 -4.73 14.15
CA MET A 8 6.82 -5.10 13.85
C MET A 8 6.66 -5.38 12.36
N ARG A 9 5.79 -6.33 12.04
CA ARG A 9 5.41 -6.66 10.66
C ARG A 9 3.90 -6.75 10.56
N MET A 10 3.38 -6.45 9.37
CA MET A 10 1.96 -6.65 9.10
C MET A 10 1.61 -8.14 9.18
N SER A 11 0.49 -8.46 9.83
CA SER A 11 -0.03 -9.82 9.87
C SER A 11 -0.46 -10.29 8.48
N ALA A 12 -0.41 -11.60 8.23
CA ALA A 12 -0.87 -12.16 6.96
C ALA A 12 -2.34 -11.85 6.67
N ALA A 13 -3.20 -11.89 7.71
CA ALA A 13 -4.61 -11.55 7.59
C ALA A 13 -4.82 -10.06 7.22
N GLY A 14 -4.06 -9.15 7.84
CA GLY A 14 -4.11 -7.72 7.50
C GLY A 14 -3.64 -7.46 6.07
N TYR A 15 -2.56 -8.11 5.66
CA TYR A 15 -2.05 -8.01 4.29
C TYR A 15 -3.06 -8.55 3.26
N ALA A 16 -3.73 -9.67 3.55
CA ALA A 16 -4.78 -10.22 2.68
C ALA A 16 -5.99 -9.29 2.57
N ALA A 17 -6.43 -8.69 3.68
CA ALA A 17 -7.53 -7.73 3.68
C ALA A 17 -7.22 -6.50 2.81
N LEU A 18 -5.99 -5.96 2.88
CA LEU A 18 -5.57 -4.86 2.01
C LEU A 18 -5.61 -5.23 0.53
N ARG A 19 -5.14 -6.43 0.16
CA ARG A 19 -5.21 -6.90 -1.24
C ARG A 19 -6.64 -6.95 -1.77
N PHE A 20 -7.60 -7.29 -0.91
CA PHE A 20 -9.01 -7.35 -1.28
C PHE A 20 -9.64 -5.95 -1.39
N ASN A 21 -9.38 -5.07 -0.43
CA ASN A 21 -10.01 -3.75 -0.36
C ASN A 21 -9.40 -2.75 -1.34
N GLU A 22 -8.07 -2.72 -1.49
CA GLU A 22 -7.36 -1.79 -2.37
C GLU A 22 -7.20 -2.33 -3.80
N GLY A 23 -7.27 -3.65 -3.95
CA GLY A 23 -6.87 -4.33 -5.17
C GLY A 23 -5.34 -4.39 -5.36
N VAL A 24 -4.90 -5.27 -6.26
CA VAL A 24 -3.48 -5.43 -6.61
C VAL A 24 -3.27 -4.95 -8.03
N VAL A 25 -2.52 -3.86 -8.20
CA VAL A 25 -2.21 -3.30 -9.51
C VAL A 25 -0.70 -3.40 -9.75
N MET A 26 -0.30 -4.35 -10.60
CA MET A 26 1.11 -4.58 -10.98
C MET A 26 1.58 -3.63 -12.10
N ARG A 27 1.14 -2.37 -12.04
CA ARG A 27 1.57 -1.25 -12.88
C ARG A 27 1.42 0.06 -12.09
N TYR A 28 2.12 1.12 -12.49
CA TYR A 28 1.87 2.44 -11.91
C TYR A 28 0.49 2.94 -12.34
N TYR A 29 -0.23 3.55 -11.41
CA TYR A 29 -1.55 4.13 -11.65
C TYR A 29 -1.76 5.41 -10.83
N THR A 30 -2.70 6.25 -11.28
CA THR A 30 -3.21 7.38 -10.51
C THR A 30 -4.38 6.88 -9.66
N ASP A 31 -4.28 7.03 -8.35
CA ASP A 31 -5.25 6.48 -7.38
C ASP A 31 -6.58 7.26 -7.27
N ALA A 32 -6.65 8.48 -7.82
CA ALA A 32 -7.86 9.28 -7.86
C ALA A 32 -8.03 10.01 -9.21
N PRO A 33 -9.28 10.23 -9.68
CA PRO A 33 -9.54 10.89 -10.96
C PRO A 33 -9.12 12.37 -10.99
N ALA A 34 -9.06 13.04 -9.84
CA ALA A 34 -8.54 14.39 -9.69
C ALA A 34 -7.57 14.40 -8.49
N ASN A 35 -6.42 15.04 -8.66
CA ASN A 35 -5.37 15.16 -7.62
C ASN A 35 -4.85 13.81 -7.08
N GLY A 36 -4.93 12.74 -7.88
CA GLY A 36 -4.40 11.44 -7.48
C GLY A 36 -2.87 11.38 -7.51
N ASN A 37 -2.32 10.49 -6.70
CA ASN A 37 -0.89 10.23 -6.58
C ASN A 37 -0.45 9.08 -7.48
N CYS A 38 0.84 9.06 -7.83
CA CYS A 38 1.46 7.90 -8.43
C CYS A 38 1.55 6.76 -7.40
N THR A 39 0.85 5.67 -7.70
CA THR A 39 0.64 4.54 -6.79
C THR A 39 1.02 3.23 -7.49
N TRP A 40 1.50 2.25 -6.73
CA TRP A 40 1.83 0.91 -7.22
C TRP A 40 1.34 -0.18 -6.25
N GLY A 41 1.04 -1.36 -6.79
CA GLY A 41 0.77 -2.55 -5.99
C GLY A 41 -0.55 -2.44 -5.25
N ILE A 42 -0.48 -2.42 -3.91
CA ILE A 42 -1.64 -2.39 -3.00
C ILE A 42 -1.70 -1.00 -2.38
N GLY A 43 -2.13 0.01 -3.15
CA GLY A 43 -2.29 1.37 -2.64
C GLY A 43 -1.01 2.06 -2.14
N THR A 44 0.18 1.59 -2.52
CA THR A 44 1.45 2.14 -2.02
C THR A 44 1.87 3.35 -2.83
N LEU A 45 2.01 4.52 -2.18
CA LEU A 45 2.57 5.72 -2.81
C LEU A 45 4.01 5.45 -3.25
N ALA A 46 4.31 5.76 -4.50
CA ALA A 46 5.60 5.45 -5.11
C ALA A 46 6.69 6.49 -4.85
N HIS A 47 6.36 7.62 -4.22
CA HIS A 47 7.22 8.81 -4.11
C HIS A 47 6.97 9.55 -2.79
#